data_AF-A0A0E3RAM9-F1
#
_entry.id   AF-A0A0E3RAM9-F1
#
_cell.length_a   1.000
_cell.length_b   1.000
_cell.length_c   1.000
_cell.angle_alpha   90.00
_cell.angle_beta   90.00
_cell.angle_gamma   90.00
#
_symmetry.space_group_name_H-M   'P 1'
#
loop_
_entity.id
_entity.type
_entity.pdbx_description
1 polymer ?
#
loop_
_entity_poly.entity_id
_entity_poly.type
_entity_poly.pdbx_seq_one_letter_code
_entity_poly.pdbx_strand_id
1 'polypeptide(L)' 'MYRDIARFELFTGSNSIRNLHLYHKLGYQEFRRELLGSKVELVYLEKVVIEKKKNIGYKNS' A
#
# COMPACT_ATOMS: atom_id res chain seq x y z
N MET A 1 -20.42 0.32 13.76
CA MET A 1 -20.32 0.15 12.30
C MET A 1 -18.86 -0.11 11.96
N TYR A 2 -18.51 -1.33 11.52
CA TYR A 2 -17.14 -1.68 11.12
C TYR A 2 -16.95 -1.40 9.61
N ARG A 3 -15.81 -0.84 9.23
CA ARG A 3 -15.40 -0.64 7.83
C ARG A 3 -14.45 -1.77 7.46
N ASP A 4 -14.54 -2.27 6.23
CA ASP A 4 -13.58 -3.24 5.73
C ASP A 4 -12.26 -2.51 5.46
N ILE A 5 -11.16 -3.03 6.02
CA ILE A 5 -9.82 -2.46 5.91
C ILE A 5 -8.94 -3.49 5.23
N ALA A 6 -8.34 -3.12 4.10
CA ALA A 6 -7.32 -3.91 3.41
C ALA A 6 -5.98 -3.18 3.47
N ARG A 7 -4.90 -3.91 3.77
CA ARG A 7 -3.52 -3.43 3.71
C ARG A 7 -2.79 -4.21 2.62
N PHE A 8 -2.20 -3.51 1.67
CA PHE A 8 -1.34 -4.08 0.65
C PHE A 8 0.10 -3.70 0.97
N GLU A 9 1.00 -4.67 0.98
CA GLU A 9 2.43 -4.47 1.27
C GLU A 9 3.29 -4.89 0.07
N LEU A 10 4.36 -4.14 -0.15
CA LEU A 10 5.40 -4.47 -1.12
C LEU A 10 6.76 -3.93 -0.66
N PHE A 11 7.84 -4.33 -1.35
CA PHE A 11 9.17 -3.77 -1.13
C PHE A 11 9.88 -3.50 -2.45
N THR A 12 10.83 -2.57 -2.43
CA THR A 12 11.73 -2.25 -3.55
C THR A 12 13.09 -1.82 -3.01
N GLY A 13 14.14 -1.88 -3.83
CA GLY A 13 15.43 -1.28 -3.45
C GLY A 13 15.35 0.25 -3.42
N SER A 14 16.07 0.88 -2.48
CA SER A 14 16.13 2.34 -2.32
C SER A 14 16.63 3.08 -3.56
N ASN A 15 17.49 2.44 -4.35
CA ASN A 15 18.00 2.98 -5.61
C ASN A 15 16.98 2.91 -6.77
N SER A 16 15.84 2.25 -6.58
CA SER A 16 14.77 2.18 -7.59
C SER A 16 13.86 3.40 -7.53
N ILE A 17 14.44 4.58 -7.78
CA ILE A 17 13.76 5.88 -7.66
C ILE A 17 12.48 5.94 -8.50
N ARG A 18 12.49 5.32 -9.70
CA ARG A 18 11.31 5.26 -10.57
C ARG A 18 10.17 4.44 -9.95
N ASN A 19 10.48 3.35 -9.27
CA ASN A 19 9.48 2.53 -8.59
C ASN A 19 8.92 3.26 -7.37
N LEU A 20 9.78 3.87 -6.55
CA LEU A 20 9.35 4.66 -5.40
C LEU A 20 8.37 5.76 -5.81
N HIS A 21 8.71 6.52 -6.84
CA HIS A 21 7.81 7.56 -7.38
C HIS A 21 6.48 7.01 -7.88
N LEU A 22 6.51 5.87 -8.59
CA LEU A 22 5.29 5.20 -9.06
C LEU A 22 4.42 4.78 -7.87
N TYR A 23 5.00 4.14 -6.86
CA TYR A 23 4.24 3.64 -5.70
C TYR A 23 3.65 4.78 -4.87
N HIS A 24 4.39 5.87 -4.68
CA HIS A 24 3.85 7.09 -4.05
C HIS A 24 2.66 7.65 -4.80
N LYS A 25 2.74 7.74 -6.15
CA LYS A 25 1.60 8.16 -6.98
C LYS A 25 0.39 7.24 -6.86
N LEU A 26 0.61 5.94 -6.64
CA LEU A 26 -0.45 4.95 -6.43
C LEU A 26 -1.03 4.96 -5.01
N GLY A 27 -0.53 5.83 -4.12
CA GLY A 27 -0.99 6.00 -2.75
C GLY A 27 -0.32 5.07 -1.74
N TYR A 28 0.82 4.47 -2.10
CA TYR A 28 1.64 3.73 -1.15
C TYR A 28 2.52 4.69 -0.32
N GLN A 29 2.72 4.35 0.94
CA GLN A 29 3.56 5.08 1.89
C GLN A 29 4.64 4.16 2.43
N GLU A 30 5.86 4.69 2.63
CA GLU A 30 6.93 3.94 3.27
C GLU A 30 6.58 3.71 4.74
N PHE A 31 6.78 2.48 5.22
CA PHE A 31 6.59 2.15 6.65
C PHE A 31 7.82 1.50 7.29
N ARG A 32 8.78 1.02 6.49
CA ARG A 32 10.02 0.40 6.98
C ARG A 32 11.13 0.52 5.95
N ARG A 33 12.36 0.68 6.43
CA ARG A 33 13.60 0.52 5.66
C ARG A 33 14.49 -0.50 6.34
N GLU A 34 15.22 -1.28 5.55
CA GLU A 34 16.08 -2.35 6.04
C GLU A 34 17.36 -2.46 5.19
N LEU A 35 18.51 -2.43 5.83
CA LEU A 35 19.79 -2.68 5.16
C LEU A 35 19.98 -4.18 4.96
N LEU A 36 20.03 -4.61 3.70
CA LEU A 36 20.40 -5.96 3.30
C LEU A 36 21.91 -5.99 3.00
N GLY A 37 22.71 -6.18 4.06
CA GLY A 37 24.17 -6.15 3.98
C GLY A 37 24.72 -4.73 3.80
N SER A 38 25.85 -4.59 3.13
CA SER A 38 26.58 -3.32 3.05
C SER A 38 26.20 -2.41 1.87
N LYS A 39 25.39 -2.90 0.91
CA LYS A 39 25.18 -2.21 -0.37
C LYS A 39 23.72 -2.07 -0.81
N VAL A 40 22.80 -2.76 -0.17
CA VAL A 40 21.38 -2.79 -0.57
C VAL A 40 20.54 -2.32 0.60
N GLU A 41 19.69 -1.32 0.37
CA GLU A 41 18.63 -0.94 1.31
C GLU A 41 17.29 -1.27 0.66
N LEU A 42 16.46 -2.05 1.35
CA LEU A 42 15.08 -2.30 1.00
C LEU A 42 14.19 -1.24 1.63
N VAL A 43 13.26 -0.72 0.85
CA VAL A 43 12.18 0.16 1.26
C VAL A 43 10.88 -0.62 1.16
N TYR A 44 10.19 -0.78 2.28
CA TYR A 44 8.88 -1.41 2.36
C TYR A 44 7.80 -0.33 2.33
N LEU A 45 6.78 -0.56 1.51
CA LEU A 45 5.67 0.36 1.34
C LEU A 45 4.34 -0.34 1.58
N GLU A 46 3.38 0.42 2.10
CA GLU A 46 2.02 -0.03 2.39
C GLU A 46 0.98 0.86 1.70
N LYS A 47 -0.17 0.28 1.38
CA LYS A 47 -1.37 1.02 1.01
C LYS A 47 -2.55 0.49 1.82
N VAL A 48 -3.17 1.37 2.60
CA VAL A 48 -4.38 1.04 3.38
C VAL A 48 -5.61 1.54 2.64
N VAL A 49 -6.53 0.63 2.31
CA VAL A 49 -7.82 0.92 1.68
C VAL A 49 -8.92 0.68 2.70
N ILE A 50 -9.75 1.69 2.92
CA ILE A 50 -10.93 1.61 3.78
C ILE A 50 -12.16 1.63 2.88
N GLU A 51 -12.81 0.48 2.70
CA GLU A 51 -14.05 0.40 1.92
C GLU A 51 -15.25 0.81 2.78
N LYS A 52 -16.07 1.71 2.23
CA LYS A 52 -17.42 1.94 2.76
C LYS A 52 -18.33 0.88 2.15
N LYS A 53 -19.12 0.17 2.99
CA LYS A 53 -20.15 -0.75 2.48
C LYS A 53 -20.98 -0.05 1.41
N LYS A 54 -21.09 -0.66 0.22
CA LYS A 54 -22.08 -0.26 -0.78
C LYS A 54 -23.46 -0.55 -0.19
N ASN A 55 -24.34 0.46 -0.15
CA ASN A 55 -25.76 0.23 0.11
C ASN A 55 -26.32 -0.54 -1.08
N ILE A 56 -26.36 -1.86 -0.99
CA ILE A 56 -27.10 -2.70 -1.93
C ILE A 56 -28.56 -2.55 -1.52
N GLY A 57 -29.26 -1.61 -2.15
CA GLY A 57 -30.71 -1.49 -2.02
C GLY A 57 -31.36 -2.73 -2.63
N TYR A 58 -31.97 -3.57 -1.80
CA TYR A 58 -32.87 -4.61 -2.28
C TYR A 58 -34.05 -3.91 -2.96
N LYS A 59 -34.09 -3.94 -4.30
CA LYS A 59 -35.33 -3.73 -5.03
C LYS A 59 -36.14 -5.02 -4.90
N ASN A 60 -37.11 -5.01 -3.98
CA ASN A 60 -38.19 -6.00 -4.01
C ASN A 60 -39.06 -5.68 -5.23
N SER A 61 -39.07 -6.61 -6.19
CA SER A 61 -40.13 -6.75 -7.20
C SER A 61 -41.08 -7.85 -6.74
#